data_AF-A0A1B3NGE1-F1
#
_entry.id   AF-A0A1B3NGE1-F1
#
_cell.length_a   1.000
_cell.length_b   1.000
_cell.length_c   1.000
_cell.angle_alpha   90.00
_cell.angle_beta   90.00
_cell.angle_gamma   90.00
#
_symmetry.space_group_name_H-M   'P 1'
#
loop_
_entity.id
_entity.type
_entity.pdbx_description
1 polymer ?
#
loop_
_entity_poly.entity_id
_entity_poly.type
_entity_poly.pdbx_seq_one_letter_code
_entity_poly.pdbx_strand_id
1 'polypeptide(L)'
;MDRSTNGSLLDEPGPGMLAGNLGEPIKLTELQLNGVAGETGRGGQTIKVFTRLSLTSDDRLFHRVVEGLTGHIEDRVRAVEKNVNLTRSSYVLLVIHPDNTGELWLDTAAVSLNIMAKRPVVVGAAIFEADVADVVAMSFPLVAIGKEDRVVCVFREGWRFALFFDFNPGGELSIDRMERDLGTLYRRLKYRDLYDAIADESVFGRLTEAGWFPFVEILGREFRGLVSHCEAGFDLEEAETNLLAAFDTQRVETMFARWMAKTHFAGKERLLRSALNNFVSGDAVAALKIILTEIEGILSDAYRQIHGNSAKLETLLKFAVKSAENKAGQPDTLLLSAAFAHYLKSHTFAKFDPLTRTGKASSRHAVGHGQADADSYTQVRALQALLTLDQIAFYT
;
A
#
# COMPACT_ATOMS: atom_id res chain seq x y z
N MET A 1 -41.72 16.70 -40.87
CA MET A 1 -41.87 16.22 -39.48
C MET A 1 -40.69 15.31 -39.21
N ASP A 2 -39.68 15.91 -38.59
CA ASP A 2 -38.41 15.30 -38.17
C ASP A 2 -38.61 14.19 -37.14
N ARG A 3 -37.74 13.18 -37.23
CA ARG A 3 -37.05 12.57 -36.09
C ARG A 3 -35.91 11.69 -36.61
N SER A 4 -34.77 12.31 -36.84
CA SER A 4 -33.47 11.65 -36.99
C SER A 4 -32.51 12.21 -35.95
N THR A 5 -32.38 11.52 -34.81
CA THR A 5 -31.21 11.62 -33.91
C THR A 5 -31.14 10.35 -33.05
N ASN A 6 -30.71 9.24 -33.66
CA ASN A 6 -30.02 8.21 -32.89
C ASN A 6 -28.59 8.69 -32.68
N GLY A 7 -28.41 9.51 -31.64
CA GLY A 7 -27.10 9.73 -31.06
C GLY A 7 -26.68 8.41 -30.41
N SER A 8 -25.72 7.74 -31.06
CA SER A 8 -24.91 6.68 -30.45
C SER A 8 -24.41 7.19 -29.11
N LEU A 9 -24.95 6.66 -28.01
CA LEU A 9 -24.29 6.66 -26.71
C LEU A 9 -22.95 5.97 -26.94
N LEU A 10 -21.90 6.77 -27.14
CA LEU A 10 -20.53 6.30 -27.28
C LEU A 10 -20.21 5.40 -26.08
N ASP A 11 -19.60 4.26 -26.38
CA ASP A 11 -19.09 3.27 -25.44
C ASP A 11 -18.41 3.93 -24.24
N GLU A 12 -19.16 4.14 -23.15
CA GLU A 12 -18.55 4.51 -21.88
C GLU A 12 -17.69 3.31 -21.44
N PRO A 13 -16.39 3.51 -21.17
CA PRO A 13 -15.55 2.41 -20.75
C PRO A 13 -16.12 1.81 -19.47
N GLY A 14 -16.51 0.54 -19.56
CA GLY A 14 -16.97 -0.22 -18.40
C GLY A 14 -15.85 -0.35 -17.33
N PRO A 15 -16.21 -0.68 -16.09
CA PRO A 15 -15.24 -0.91 -15.02
C PRO A 15 -14.13 -1.86 -15.44
N GLY A 16 -12.87 -1.50 -15.18
CA GLY A 16 -11.71 -2.35 -15.50
C GLY A 16 -11.22 -2.27 -16.95
N MET A 17 -11.76 -1.37 -17.78
CA MET A 17 -11.12 -0.97 -19.04
C MET A 17 -10.30 0.30 -18.86
N LEU A 18 -9.17 0.41 -19.57
CA LEU A 18 -8.43 1.65 -19.60
C LEU A 18 -9.30 2.72 -20.29
N ALA A 19 -9.81 3.67 -19.52
CA ALA A 19 -10.46 4.83 -20.09
C ALA A 19 -9.44 5.60 -20.94
N GLY A 20 -9.86 6.02 -22.13
CA GLY A 20 -9.07 6.94 -22.95
C GLY A 20 -8.76 8.24 -22.20
N ASN A 21 -7.82 9.04 -22.71
CA ASN A 21 -7.75 10.44 -22.27
C ASN A 21 -9.12 11.09 -22.51
N LEU A 22 -9.63 11.83 -21.53
CA LEU A 22 -10.95 12.48 -21.59
C LEU A 22 -10.92 13.79 -22.39
N GLY A 23 -9.75 14.24 -22.81
CA GLY A 23 -9.56 15.45 -23.59
C GLY A 23 -8.12 15.61 -24.07
N GLU A 24 -7.86 16.72 -24.77
CA GLU A 24 -6.55 17.07 -25.31
C GLU A 24 -5.78 17.99 -24.33
N PRO A 25 -4.43 17.94 -24.33
CA PRO A 25 -3.63 18.80 -23.48
C PRO A 25 -3.63 20.25 -23.96
N ILE A 26 -3.40 21.17 -23.03
CA ILE A 26 -3.04 22.55 -23.35
C ILE A 26 -1.55 22.56 -23.73
N LYS A 27 -1.26 22.89 -25.00
CA LYS A 27 0.11 23.09 -25.46
C LYS A 27 0.66 24.42 -24.94
N LEU A 28 1.85 24.38 -24.36
CA LEU A 28 2.55 25.52 -23.77
C LEU A 28 3.94 25.67 -24.40
N THR A 29 4.47 26.89 -24.38
CA THR A 29 5.80 27.24 -24.88
C THR A 29 6.58 28.01 -23.83
N GLU A 30 7.90 28.04 -23.97
CA GLU A 30 8.80 28.81 -23.10
C GLU A 30 8.66 28.47 -21.61
N LEU A 31 8.45 27.20 -21.26
CA LEU A 31 8.23 26.79 -19.88
C LEU A 31 9.43 27.05 -18.98
N GLN A 32 10.66 26.82 -19.46
CA GLN A 32 11.92 27.12 -18.74
C GLN A 32 11.98 26.67 -17.26
N LEU A 33 11.23 25.63 -16.88
CA LEU A 33 11.23 25.06 -15.54
C LEU A 33 12.35 24.03 -15.42
N ASN A 34 13.37 24.36 -14.61
CA ASN A 34 14.56 23.52 -14.42
C ASN A 34 14.80 23.15 -12.95
N GLY A 35 14.00 23.68 -12.03
CA GLY A 35 14.20 23.50 -10.60
C GLY A 35 13.37 24.45 -9.77
N VAL A 36 13.25 24.13 -8.48
CA VAL A 36 12.66 25.01 -7.47
C VAL A 36 13.73 25.38 -6.46
N ALA A 37 13.85 26.67 -6.12
CA ALA A 37 14.78 27.14 -5.11
C ALA A 37 14.49 26.46 -3.75
N GLY A 38 15.50 25.79 -3.19
CA GLY A 38 15.39 25.10 -1.90
C GLY A 38 15.70 26.00 -0.70
N GLU A 39 16.33 27.15 -0.94
CA GLU A 39 16.66 28.14 0.08
C GLU A 39 16.62 29.56 -0.50
N THR A 40 16.49 30.54 0.38
CA THR A 40 16.53 31.96 0.00
C THR A 40 17.97 32.39 -0.23
N GLY A 41 18.24 33.11 -1.33
CA GLY A 41 19.53 33.71 -1.62
C GLY A 41 19.42 35.14 -2.12
N ARG A 42 20.50 35.90 -1.95
CA ARG A 42 20.70 37.23 -2.56
C ARG A 42 21.39 37.08 -3.91
N GLY A 43 21.32 38.11 -4.74
CA GLY A 43 22.03 38.15 -6.02
C GLY A 43 23.52 37.82 -5.85
N GLY A 44 24.03 36.90 -6.67
CA GLY A 44 25.41 36.42 -6.60
C GLY A 44 25.67 35.29 -5.59
N GLN A 45 24.68 34.88 -4.79
CA GLN A 45 24.82 33.71 -3.92
C GLN A 45 24.46 32.42 -4.63
N THR A 46 25.23 31.36 -4.36
CA THR A 46 24.86 29.99 -4.71
C THR A 46 23.78 29.51 -3.77
N ILE A 47 22.68 28.99 -4.33
CA ILE A 47 21.59 28.39 -3.57
C ILE A 47 21.38 26.93 -3.98
N LYS A 48 20.86 26.13 -3.06
CA LYS A 48 20.33 24.80 -3.35
C LYS A 48 19.08 24.90 -4.22
N VAL A 49 19.00 24.02 -5.21
CA VAL A 49 17.85 23.88 -6.10
C VAL A 49 17.36 22.45 -6.04
N PHE A 50 16.07 22.26 -5.78
CA PHE A 50 15.41 20.98 -5.91
C PHE A 50 15.09 20.75 -7.38
N THR A 51 15.67 19.70 -7.96
CA THR A 51 15.39 19.26 -9.33
C THR A 51 14.43 18.07 -9.36
N ARG A 52 14.30 17.33 -8.26
CA ARG A 52 13.28 16.28 -8.08
C ARG A 52 12.75 16.34 -6.65
N LEU A 53 11.44 16.20 -6.46
CA LEU A 53 10.81 16.20 -5.15
C LEU A 53 9.45 15.51 -5.16
N SER A 54 9.11 14.86 -4.04
CA SER A 54 7.80 14.27 -3.78
C SER A 54 7.30 14.80 -2.44
N LEU A 55 6.17 15.51 -2.44
CA LEU A 55 5.56 16.14 -1.26
C LEU A 55 4.08 15.79 -1.17
N THR A 56 3.56 15.81 0.04
CA THR A 56 2.14 15.80 0.36
C THR A 56 1.72 17.13 0.98
N SER A 57 0.43 17.45 1.00
CA SER A 57 -0.08 18.67 1.65
C SER A 57 0.24 18.79 3.14
N ASP A 58 0.63 17.69 3.80
CA ASP A 58 1.07 17.70 5.19
C ASP A 58 2.54 18.16 5.36
N ASP A 59 3.30 18.20 4.26
CA ASP A 59 4.70 18.61 4.28
C ASP A 59 4.81 20.14 4.26
N ARG A 60 5.59 20.72 5.19
CA ARG A 60 5.75 22.18 5.33
C ARG A 60 6.15 22.92 4.05
N LEU A 61 6.90 22.26 3.17
CA LEU A 61 7.36 22.84 1.91
C LEU A 61 6.30 22.83 0.80
N PHE A 62 5.25 22.00 0.93
CA PHE A 62 4.28 21.77 -0.14
C PHE A 62 3.67 23.06 -0.65
N HIS A 63 3.07 23.85 0.24
CA HIS A 63 2.37 25.08 -0.14
C HIS A 63 3.29 26.09 -0.84
N ARG A 64 4.51 26.29 -0.32
CA ARG A 64 5.48 27.20 -0.92
C ARG A 64 5.86 26.78 -2.34
N VAL A 65 6.10 25.48 -2.54
CA VAL A 65 6.52 24.95 -3.83
C VAL A 65 5.36 24.96 -4.83
N VAL A 66 4.19 24.49 -4.42
CA VAL A 66 3.03 24.37 -5.32
C VAL A 66 2.49 25.74 -5.73
N GLU A 67 2.53 26.75 -4.86
CA GLU A 67 2.15 28.14 -5.20
C GLU A 67 3.05 28.72 -6.28
N GLY A 68 4.38 28.56 -6.14
CA GLY A 68 5.34 29.03 -7.14
C GLY A 68 5.18 28.34 -8.50
N LEU A 69 5.02 27.01 -8.50
CA LEU A 69 4.76 26.25 -9.73
C LEU A 69 3.43 26.65 -10.36
N THR A 70 2.38 26.80 -9.56
CA THR A 70 1.04 27.20 -10.04
C THR A 70 1.08 28.56 -10.72
N GLY A 71 1.67 29.56 -10.06
CA GLY A 71 1.79 30.90 -10.63
C GLY A 71 2.51 30.90 -11.97
N HIS A 72 3.64 30.18 -12.06
CA HIS A 72 4.40 30.06 -13.31
C HIS A 72 3.61 29.35 -14.42
N ILE A 73 2.96 28.23 -14.12
CA ILE A 73 2.19 27.47 -15.11
C ILE A 73 0.99 28.30 -15.59
N GLU A 74 0.26 28.95 -14.69
CA GLU A 74 -0.87 29.81 -15.05
C GLU A 74 -0.45 31.03 -15.89
N ASP A 75 0.73 31.61 -15.60
CA ASP A 75 1.32 32.66 -16.44
C ASP A 75 1.59 32.16 -17.87
N ARG A 76 2.14 30.95 -18.02
CA ARG A 76 2.39 30.35 -19.34
C ARG A 76 1.09 29.98 -20.07
N VAL A 77 0.05 29.56 -19.34
CA VAL A 77 -1.27 29.30 -19.92
C VAL A 77 -1.92 30.60 -20.42
N ARG A 78 -1.79 31.70 -19.67
CA ARG A 78 -2.26 33.03 -20.12
C ARG A 78 -1.56 33.50 -21.39
N ALA A 79 -0.28 33.18 -21.55
CA ALA A 79 0.49 33.55 -22.75
C ALA A 79 -0.02 32.88 -24.04
N VAL A 80 -0.75 31.77 -23.94
CA VAL A 80 -1.43 31.10 -25.07
C VAL A 80 -2.93 31.40 -25.11
N GLU A 81 -3.34 32.54 -24.53
CA GLU A 81 -4.72 33.05 -24.52
C GLU A 81 -5.76 32.10 -23.91
N LYS A 82 -5.32 31.20 -23.03
CA LYS A 82 -6.18 30.34 -22.23
C LYS A 82 -6.23 30.81 -20.78
N ASN A 83 -7.29 30.44 -20.08
CA ASN A 83 -7.43 30.71 -18.64
C ASN A 83 -7.81 29.41 -17.93
N VAL A 84 -7.04 29.04 -16.92
CA VAL A 84 -7.25 27.85 -16.12
C VAL A 84 -7.06 28.21 -14.65
N ASN A 85 -7.63 27.39 -13.78
CA ASN A 85 -7.40 27.48 -12.35
C ASN A 85 -6.94 26.11 -11.87
N LEU A 86 -5.64 25.98 -11.60
CA LEU A 86 -5.03 24.69 -11.24
C LEU A 86 -5.54 24.19 -9.89
N THR A 87 -5.94 25.08 -8.99
CA THR A 87 -6.44 24.71 -7.65
C THR A 87 -7.79 23.99 -7.69
N ARG A 88 -8.51 24.07 -8.81
CA ARG A 88 -9.79 23.36 -9.01
C ARG A 88 -9.64 21.98 -9.66
N SER A 89 -8.46 21.69 -10.21
CA SER A 89 -8.22 20.42 -10.90
C SER A 89 -7.89 19.33 -9.88
N SER A 90 -8.41 18.12 -10.08
CA SER A 90 -8.08 16.97 -9.23
C SER A 90 -6.74 16.34 -9.63
N TYR A 91 -6.42 16.40 -10.92
CA TYR A 91 -5.17 15.97 -11.53
C TYR A 91 -4.63 17.06 -12.44
N VAL A 92 -3.37 17.43 -12.23
CA VAL A 92 -2.58 18.32 -13.06
C VAL A 92 -1.32 17.56 -13.44
N LEU A 93 -1.17 17.23 -14.72
CA LEU A 93 0.07 16.66 -15.26
C LEU A 93 0.64 17.63 -16.28
N LEU A 94 1.87 18.07 -16.06
CA LEU A 94 2.65 18.85 -17.01
C LEU A 94 3.84 18.03 -17.47
N VAL A 95 3.91 17.77 -18.77
CA VAL A 95 5.09 17.20 -19.43
C VAL A 95 5.81 18.32 -20.16
N ILE A 96 7.11 18.47 -19.95
CA ILE A 96 7.94 19.52 -20.56
C ILE A 96 9.02 18.85 -21.39
N HIS A 97 9.00 19.10 -22.69
CA HIS A 97 9.93 18.53 -23.64
C HIS A 97 11.30 19.22 -23.59
N PRO A 98 12.34 18.63 -24.22
CA PRO A 98 13.69 19.20 -24.24
C PRO A 98 13.76 20.62 -24.85
N ASP A 99 12.85 20.93 -25.77
CA ASP A 99 12.75 22.25 -26.43
C ASP A 99 12.01 23.31 -25.58
N ASN A 100 11.64 22.99 -24.33
CA ASN A 100 10.84 23.83 -23.43
C ASN A 100 9.40 24.10 -23.89
N THR A 101 8.89 23.35 -24.86
CA THR A 101 7.46 23.20 -25.06
C THR A 101 6.90 22.20 -24.03
N GLY A 102 5.58 22.17 -23.86
CA GLY A 102 4.98 21.21 -22.97
C GLY A 102 3.49 21.00 -23.16
N GLU A 103 3.00 19.97 -22.49
CA GLU A 103 1.63 19.51 -22.52
C GLU A 103 1.07 19.54 -21.10
N LEU A 104 0.10 20.41 -20.87
CA LEU A 104 -0.61 20.52 -19.60
C LEU A 104 -1.96 19.80 -19.70
N TRP A 105 -2.09 18.73 -18.93
CA TRP A 105 -3.30 17.93 -18.79
C TRP A 105 -3.98 18.28 -17.47
N LEU A 106 -5.25 18.67 -17.55
CA LEU A 106 -6.09 19.01 -16.40
C LEU A 106 -7.28 18.06 -16.39
N ASP A 107 -7.34 17.14 -15.42
CA ASP A 107 -8.40 16.14 -15.25
C ASP A 107 -8.73 15.29 -16.51
N THR A 108 -7.82 15.27 -17.49
CA THR A 108 -8.06 14.71 -18.83
C THR A 108 -7.11 13.58 -19.19
N ALA A 109 -5.94 13.51 -18.56
CA ALA A 109 -5.04 12.38 -18.73
C ALA A 109 -5.63 11.11 -18.12
N ALA A 110 -5.57 10.00 -18.85
CA ALA A 110 -5.90 8.69 -18.32
C ALA A 110 -4.91 8.34 -17.20
N VAL A 111 -5.45 7.94 -16.05
CA VAL A 111 -4.66 7.52 -14.88
C VAL A 111 -4.83 6.02 -14.68
N SER A 112 -3.72 5.33 -14.43
CA SER A 112 -3.72 3.91 -14.09
C SER A 112 -2.97 3.65 -12.80
N LEU A 113 -3.51 2.76 -11.97
CA LEU A 113 -2.84 2.27 -10.77
C LEU A 113 -2.39 0.83 -11.00
N ASN A 114 -1.10 0.56 -10.80
CA ASN A 114 -0.61 -0.80 -10.70
C ASN A 114 -0.76 -1.25 -9.25
N ILE A 115 -1.51 -2.33 -9.01
CA ILE A 115 -1.83 -2.81 -7.67
C ILE A 115 -1.38 -4.26 -7.48
N MET A 116 -1.07 -4.61 -6.24
CA MET A 116 -1.05 -5.99 -5.79
C MET A 116 -2.48 -6.35 -5.35
N ALA A 117 -3.10 -7.33 -6.01
CA ALA A 117 -4.44 -7.78 -5.66
C ALA A 117 -4.41 -8.86 -4.56
N LYS A 118 -5.42 -8.86 -3.68
CA LYS A 118 -5.61 -9.90 -2.66
C LYS A 118 -6.08 -11.22 -3.28
N ARG A 119 -6.80 -11.16 -4.40
CA ARG A 119 -7.38 -12.32 -5.11
C ARG A 119 -6.99 -12.30 -6.59
N PRO A 120 -7.16 -13.43 -7.31
CA PRO A 120 -7.11 -13.42 -8.77
C PRO A 120 -8.14 -12.43 -9.36
N VAL A 121 -7.71 -11.70 -10.39
CA VAL A 121 -8.52 -10.69 -11.10
C VAL A 121 -8.50 -11.03 -12.58
N VAL A 122 -9.65 -10.93 -13.23
CA VAL A 122 -9.80 -11.08 -14.69
C VAL A 122 -10.01 -9.72 -15.33
N VAL A 123 -9.62 -9.57 -16.60
CA VAL A 123 -9.80 -8.33 -17.36
C VAL A 123 -11.28 -7.93 -17.41
N GLY A 124 -11.57 -6.64 -17.23
CA GLY A 124 -12.94 -6.10 -17.19
C GLY A 124 -13.70 -6.31 -15.88
N ALA A 125 -13.06 -6.93 -14.87
CA ALA A 125 -13.67 -7.01 -13.54
C ALA A 125 -13.55 -5.67 -12.80
N ALA A 126 -14.60 -5.30 -12.07
CA ALA A 126 -14.51 -4.21 -11.09
C ALA A 126 -13.54 -4.59 -9.96
N ILE A 127 -12.74 -3.61 -9.55
CA ILE A 127 -11.82 -3.70 -8.42
C ILE A 127 -12.29 -2.76 -7.33
N PHE A 128 -12.43 -3.30 -6.13
CA PHE A 128 -12.79 -2.53 -4.95
C PHE A 128 -11.58 -2.34 -4.05
N GLU A 129 -11.62 -1.36 -3.14
CA GLU A 129 -10.55 -1.13 -2.16
C GLU A 129 -10.23 -2.40 -1.34
N ALA A 130 -11.25 -3.20 -1.04
CA ALA A 130 -11.09 -4.48 -0.34
C ALA A 130 -10.24 -5.51 -1.12
N ASP A 131 -10.10 -5.36 -2.44
CA ASP A 131 -9.29 -6.23 -3.29
C ASP A 131 -7.81 -5.80 -3.35
N VAL A 132 -7.45 -4.62 -2.82
CA VAL A 132 -6.10 -4.04 -2.90
C VAL A 132 -5.25 -4.50 -1.72
N ALA A 133 -4.18 -5.24 -1.99
CA ALA A 133 -3.15 -5.57 -1.02
C ALA A 133 -2.08 -4.47 -0.91
N ASP A 134 -1.73 -3.87 -2.05
CA ASP A 134 -0.80 -2.75 -2.14
C ASP A 134 -1.05 -1.97 -3.44
N VAL A 135 -0.64 -0.70 -3.48
CA VAL A 135 -0.55 0.06 -4.74
C VAL A 135 0.93 0.14 -5.06
N VAL A 136 1.40 -0.35 -6.18
CA VAL A 136 2.85 -0.40 -6.50
C VAL A 136 3.29 0.84 -7.25
N ALA A 137 2.47 1.33 -8.18
CA ALA A 137 2.79 2.46 -9.04
C ALA A 137 1.53 3.18 -9.52
N MET A 138 1.68 4.43 -9.93
CA MET A 138 0.66 5.22 -10.64
C MET A 138 1.26 5.75 -11.95
N SER A 139 0.55 5.61 -13.06
CA SER A 139 1.03 5.99 -14.39
C SER A 139 -0.02 6.74 -15.20
N PHE A 140 0.44 7.32 -16.31
CA PHE A 140 -0.37 8.01 -17.31
C PHE A 140 -0.22 7.30 -18.66
N PRO A 141 -0.84 6.12 -18.84
CA PRO A 141 -0.50 5.19 -19.93
C PRO A 141 -0.77 5.71 -21.34
N LEU A 142 -1.59 6.76 -21.47
CA LEU A 142 -1.96 7.36 -22.75
C LEU A 142 -1.36 8.77 -22.94
N VAL A 143 -0.39 9.14 -22.11
CA VAL A 143 0.40 10.37 -22.26
C VAL A 143 1.82 9.98 -22.65
N ALA A 144 2.32 10.55 -23.75
CA ALA A 144 3.69 10.29 -24.19
C ALA A 144 4.66 11.05 -23.29
N ILE A 145 5.40 10.31 -22.44
CA ILE A 145 6.46 10.85 -21.59
C ILE A 145 7.78 10.20 -22.00
N GLY A 146 8.66 10.98 -22.60
CA GLY A 146 9.99 10.58 -23.04
C GLY A 146 11.03 10.66 -21.91
N LYS A 147 12.14 9.94 -22.10
CA LYS A 147 13.26 9.92 -21.15
C LYS A 147 13.99 11.26 -21.00
N GLU A 148 13.86 12.16 -21.98
CA GLU A 148 14.47 13.50 -21.92
C GLU A 148 13.49 14.56 -21.39
N ASP A 149 12.23 14.17 -21.13
CA ASP A 149 11.21 15.08 -20.64
C ASP A 149 11.42 15.40 -19.16
N ARG A 150 10.73 16.45 -18.74
CA ARG A 150 10.57 16.86 -17.34
C ARG A 150 9.09 16.77 -17.00
N VAL A 151 8.78 16.44 -15.75
CA VAL A 151 7.40 16.18 -15.33
C VAL A 151 7.09 16.95 -14.05
N VAL A 152 5.91 17.55 -14.00
CA VAL A 152 5.26 18.01 -12.78
C VAL A 152 3.90 17.33 -12.70
N CYS A 153 3.59 16.71 -11.57
CA CYS A 153 2.30 16.10 -11.31
C CYS A 153 1.77 16.60 -9.97
N VAL A 154 0.58 17.18 -9.98
CA VAL A 154 -0.19 17.48 -8.77
C VAL A 154 -1.47 16.68 -8.84
N PHE A 155 -1.81 15.97 -7.76
CA PHE A 155 -3.09 15.27 -7.72
C PHE A 155 -3.68 15.27 -6.32
N ARG A 156 -4.99 15.02 -6.25
CA ARG A 156 -5.78 15.04 -5.03
C ARG A 156 -6.39 13.68 -4.78
N GLU A 157 -6.34 13.23 -3.53
CA GLU A 157 -7.11 12.09 -3.03
C GLU A 157 -7.86 12.53 -1.77
N GLY A 158 -9.19 12.49 -1.81
CA GLY A 158 -10.04 13.01 -0.72
C GLY A 158 -9.82 14.51 -0.48
N TRP A 159 -9.25 14.89 0.65
CA TRP A 159 -8.91 16.29 1.01
C TRP A 159 -7.42 16.57 1.01
N ARG A 160 -6.60 15.61 0.57
CA ARG A 160 -5.15 15.68 0.62
C ARG A 160 -4.58 15.80 -0.79
N PHE A 161 -3.44 16.48 -0.91
CA PHE A 161 -2.80 16.72 -2.18
C PHE A 161 -1.39 16.13 -2.20
N ALA A 162 -0.96 15.70 -3.37
CA ALA A 162 0.39 15.26 -3.65
C ALA A 162 0.98 16.14 -4.75
N LEU A 163 2.27 16.43 -4.61
CA LEU A 163 3.09 17.09 -5.62
C LEU A 163 4.30 16.20 -5.89
N PHE A 164 4.50 15.88 -7.15
CA PHE A 164 5.71 15.27 -7.66
C PHE A 164 6.29 16.18 -8.74
N PHE A 165 7.60 16.32 -8.78
CA PHE A 165 8.27 16.78 -9.99
C PHE A 165 9.63 16.12 -10.17
N ASP A 166 10.03 16.01 -11.43
CA ASP A 166 11.41 15.74 -11.86
C ASP A 166 11.74 16.63 -13.07
N PHE A 167 12.65 17.58 -12.87
CA PHE A 167 13.17 18.48 -13.90
C PHE A 167 14.37 17.90 -14.67
N ASN A 168 14.65 16.60 -14.47
CA ASN A 168 15.52 15.76 -15.26
C ASN A 168 16.85 16.45 -15.66
N PRO A 169 17.65 16.93 -14.70
CA PRO A 169 18.89 17.65 -15.01
C PRO A 169 19.92 16.78 -15.75
N GLY A 170 19.75 15.45 -15.72
CA GLY A 170 20.62 14.49 -16.41
C GLY A 170 20.13 14.05 -17.79
N GLY A 171 18.93 14.46 -18.22
CA GLY A 171 18.35 14.06 -19.51
C GLY A 171 17.98 12.57 -19.63
N GLU A 172 17.81 11.86 -18.50
CA GLU A 172 17.48 10.43 -18.46
C GLU A 172 16.49 10.15 -17.33
N LEU A 173 15.26 10.60 -17.53
CA LEU A 173 14.11 10.38 -16.66
C LEU A 173 13.78 8.89 -16.62
N SER A 174 13.85 8.31 -15.43
CA SER A 174 13.35 6.95 -15.18
C SER A 174 11.84 6.98 -14.97
N ILE A 175 11.09 6.56 -16.00
CA ILE A 175 9.62 6.45 -15.95
C ILE A 175 9.19 5.50 -14.83
N ASP A 176 9.78 4.30 -14.75
CA ASP A 176 9.51 3.34 -13.67
C ASP A 176 9.66 3.94 -12.27
N ARG A 177 10.70 4.76 -12.05
CA ARG A 177 10.93 5.41 -10.76
C ARG A 177 9.91 6.52 -10.50
N MET A 178 9.58 7.32 -11.51
CA MET A 178 8.50 8.30 -11.41
C MET A 178 7.18 7.63 -11.02
N GLU A 179 6.78 6.57 -11.73
CA GLU A 179 5.50 5.90 -11.48
C GLU A 179 5.45 5.28 -10.08
N ARG A 180 6.55 4.73 -9.58
CA ARG A 180 6.66 4.24 -8.20
C ARG A 180 6.53 5.36 -7.17
N ASP A 181 7.18 6.50 -7.39
CA ASP A 181 7.08 7.66 -6.50
C ASP A 181 5.64 8.21 -6.47
N LEU A 182 4.97 8.26 -7.62
CA LEU A 182 3.56 8.63 -7.73
C LEU A 182 2.65 7.62 -7.01
N GLY A 183 2.91 6.33 -7.15
CA GLY A 183 2.22 5.28 -6.39
C GLY A 183 2.40 5.45 -4.88
N THR A 184 3.61 5.80 -4.43
CA THR A 184 3.90 6.09 -3.01
C THR A 184 3.13 7.28 -2.49
N LEU A 185 3.10 8.38 -3.25
CA LEU A 185 2.28 9.52 -2.91
C LEU A 185 0.80 9.12 -2.81
N TYR A 186 0.28 8.38 -3.79
CA TYR A 186 -1.11 7.91 -3.77
C TYR A 186 -1.42 7.09 -2.50
N ARG A 187 -0.55 6.13 -2.13
CA ARG A 187 -0.71 5.36 -0.88
C ARG A 187 -0.72 6.25 0.35
N ARG A 188 0.24 7.18 0.46
CA ARG A 188 0.35 8.10 1.60
C ARG A 188 -0.88 8.97 1.76
N LEU A 189 -1.52 9.39 0.67
CA LEU A 189 -2.77 10.15 0.73
C LEU A 189 -3.97 9.26 1.07
N LYS A 190 -4.11 8.15 0.33
CA LYS A 190 -5.29 7.26 0.41
C LYS A 190 -5.41 6.57 1.76
N TYR A 191 -4.29 6.07 2.27
CA TYR A 191 -4.21 5.28 3.50
C TYR A 191 -3.59 6.09 4.64
N ARG A 192 -3.69 7.42 4.60
CA ARG A 192 -3.07 8.28 5.61
C ARG A 192 -3.44 7.90 7.04
N ASP A 193 -4.72 7.64 7.27
CA ASP A 193 -5.23 7.33 8.61
C ASP A 193 -4.64 6.01 9.13
N LEU A 194 -4.35 5.04 8.24
CA LEU A 194 -3.62 3.82 8.58
C LEU A 194 -2.18 4.13 8.99
N TYR A 195 -1.47 4.95 8.21
CA TYR A 195 -0.10 5.34 8.53
C TYR A 195 -0.02 6.10 9.86
N ASP A 196 -0.98 6.99 10.13
CA ASP A 196 -1.05 7.72 11.40
C ASP A 196 -1.30 6.77 12.58
N ALA A 197 -2.22 5.81 12.44
CA ALA A 197 -2.50 4.80 13.47
C ALA A 197 -1.30 3.90 13.79
N ILE A 198 -0.44 3.60 12.79
CA ILE A 198 0.79 2.83 12.99
C ILE A 198 1.90 3.69 13.60
N ALA A 199 1.96 4.97 13.25
CA ALA A 199 2.95 5.92 13.78
C ALA A 199 2.65 6.34 15.23
N ASP A 200 1.38 6.29 15.65
CA ASP A 200 0.99 6.48 17.04
C ASP A 200 1.35 5.25 17.88
N GLU A 201 2.45 5.34 18.65
CA GLU A 201 2.94 4.25 19.51
C GLU A 201 1.90 3.79 20.54
N SER A 202 0.99 4.67 20.99
CA SER A 202 -0.04 4.32 21.97
C SER A 202 -1.17 3.50 21.37
N VAL A 203 -1.57 3.82 20.14
CA VAL A 203 -2.60 3.08 19.40
C VAL A 203 -2.01 1.77 18.88
N PHE A 204 -0.87 1.84 18.19
CA PHE A 204 -0.22 0.67 17.62
C PHE A 204 0.27 -0.32 18.69
N GLY A 205 0.75 0.18 19.83
CA GLY A 205 1.13 -0.63 20.98
C GLY A 205 -0.05 -1.44 21.53
N ARG A 206 -1.22 -0.81 21.71
CA ARG A 206 -2.44 -1.47 22.17
C ARG A 206 -2.93 -2.52 21.18
N LEU A 207 -2.94 -2.21 19.88
CA LEU A 207 -3.30 -3.17 18.84
C LEU A 207 -2.38 -4.39 18.87
N THR A 208 -1.06 -4.16 18.91
CA THR A 208 -0.05 -5.22 18.93
C THR A 208 -0.13 -6.08 20.20
N GLU A 209 -0.36 -5.48 21.36
CA GLU A 209 -0.58 -6.19 22.62
C GLU A 209 -1.84 -7.06 22.57
N ALA A 210 -2.91 -6.54 21.95
CA ALA A 210 -4.13 -7.29 21.66
C ALA A 210 -3.99 -8.29 20.50
N GLY A 211 -2.81 -8.39 19.87
CA GLY A 211 -2.51 -9.35 18.80
C GLY A 211 -2.97 -8.96 17.41
N TRP A 212 -3.39 -7.71 17.23
CA TRP A 212 -3.78 -7.15 15.96
C TRP A 212 -2.64 -6.42 15.27
N PHE A 213 -2.59 -6.62 13.96
CA PHE A 213 -1.74 -5.93 13.00
C PHE A 213 -2.64 -5.57 11.80
N PRO A 214 -2.31 -4.52 11.02
CA PRO A 214 -2.95 -4.25 9.73
C PRO A 214 -2.65 -5.34 8.69
N PHE A 215 -3.12 -6.57 8.94
CA PHE A 215 -2.94 -7.67 8.01
C PHE A 215 -3.65 -7.34 6.69
N VAL A 216 -3.02 -7.69 5.57
CA VAL A 216 -3.54 -7.41 4.22
C VAL A 216 -4.99 -7.88 4.07
N GLU A 217 -5.33 -9.06 4.57
CA GLU A 217 -6.67 -9.65 4.46
C GLU A 217 -7.77 -8.81 5.13
N ILE A 218 -7.47 -8.09 6.22
CA ILE A 218 -8.43 -7.23 6.96
C ILE A 218 -8.18 -5.73 6.73
N LEU A 219 -7.22 -5.39 5.88
CA LEU A 219 -6.87 -4.01 5.58
C LEU A 219 -8.06 -3.28 4.96
N GLY A 220 -8.39 -2.11 5.51
CA GLY A 220 -9.52 -1.28 5.09
C GLY A 220 -10.54 -1.10 6.21
N ARG A 221 -11.80 -1.45 5.96
CA ARG A 221 -12.92 -1.19 6.88
C ARG A 221 -12.78 -1.96 8.20
N GLU A 222 -12.42 -3.24 8.14
CA GLU A 222 -12.35 -4.11 9.32
C GLU A 222 -11.24 -3.66 10.27
N PHE A 223 -10.03 -3.44 9.75
CA PHE A 223 -8.94 -2.92 10.57
C PHE A 223 -9.21 -1.51 11.11
N ARG A 224 -9.86 -0.63 10.34
CA ARG A 224 -10.31 0.67 10.86
C ARG A 224 -11.25 0.53 12.06
N GLY A 225 -12.13 -0.48 12.06
CA GLY A 225 -12.97 -0.77 13.22
C GLY A 225 -12.16 -1.03 14.49
N LEU A 226 -11.09 -1.82 14.39
CA LEU A 226 -10.18 -2.09 15.52
C LEU A 226 -9.43 -0.83 15.96
N VAL A 227 -8.90 -0.06 15.00
CA VAL A 227 -8.20 1.21 15.27
C VAL A 227 -9.11 2.18 16.03
N SER A 228 -10.35 2.39 15.56
CA SER A 228 -11.28 3.33 16.20
C SER A 228 -11.64 2.95 17.64
N HIS A 229 -11.76 1.66 17.96
CA HIS A 229 -11.96 1.23 19.35
C HIS A 229 -10.72 1.51 20.20
N CYS A 230 -9.52 1.22 19.69
CA CYS A 230 -8.28 1.57 20.38
C CYS A 230 -8.17 3.08 20.59
N GLU A 231 -8.37 3.92 19.57
CA GLU A 231 -8.33 5.38 19.68
C GLU A 231 -9.30 5.90 20.75
N ALA A 232 -10.51 5.35 20.82
CA ALA A 232 -11.52 5.69 21.82
C ALA A 232 -11.25 5.12 23.23
N GLY A 233 -10.28 4.20 23.37
CA GLY A 233 -10.01 3.50 24.63
C GLY A 233 -11.07 2.47 25.01
N PHE A 234 -11.84 1.99 24.03
CA PHE A 234 -12.84 0.95 24.23
C PHE A 234 -12.20 -0.44 24.17
N ASP A 235 -12.90 -1.41 24.78
CA ASP A 235 -12.57 -2.83 24.62
C ASP A 235 -12.79 -3.28 23.16
N LEU A 236 -12.05 -4.29 22.73
CA LEU A 236 -12.11 -4.79 21.35
C LEU A 236 -13.15 -5.88 21.14
N GLU A 237 -13.80 -6.42 22.18
CA GLU A 237 -14.70 -7.58 22.12
C GLU A 237 -15.75 -7.48 21.02
N GLU A 238 -16.42 -6.33 20.88
CA GLU A 238 -17.43 -6.12 19.83
C GLU A 238 -16.79 -6.14 18.42
N ALA A 239 -15.68 -5.42 18.25
CA ALA A 239 -14.96 -5.37 16.99
C ALA A 239 -14.39 -6.75 16.59
N GLU A 240 -13.85 -7.50 17.55
CA GLU A 240 -13.32 -8.84 17.37
C GLU A 240 -14.43 -9.85 17.04
N THR A 241 -15.59 -9.73 17.69
CA THR A 241 -16.76 -10.59 17.42
C THR A 241 -17.27 -10.37 15.99
N ASN A 242 -17.42 -9.10 15.58
CA ASN A 242 -17.84 -8.76 14.23
C ASN A 242 -16.82 -9.22 13.18
N LEU A 243 -15.53 -9.07 13.48
CA LEU A 243 -14.48 -9.53 12.59
C LEU A 243 -14.48 -11.05 12.46
N LEU A 244 -14.55 -11.78 13.56
CA LEU A 244 -14.58 -13.24 13.56
C LEU A 244 -15.77 -13.78 12.76
N ALA A 245 -16.95 -13.16 12.89
CA ALA A 245 -18.13 -13.53 12.12
C ALA A 245 -17.97 -13.35 10.60
N ALA A 246 -17.07 -12.46 10.16
CA ALA A 246 -16.77 -12.23 8.75
C ALA A 246 -15.78 -13.26 8.15
N PHE A 247 -15.21 -14.16 8.95
CA PHE A 247 -14.30 -15.22 8.49
C PHE A 247 -15.03 -16.56 8.37
N ASP A 248 -15.96 -16.62 7.43
CA ASP A 248 -16.66 -17.85 7.07
C ASP A 248 -15.75 -18.84 6.30
N THR A 249 -16.29 -20.03 6.01
CA THR A 249 -15.57 -21.06 5.26
C THR A 249 -15.07 -20.55 3.90
N GLN A 250 -15.85 -19.74 3.18
CA GLN A 250 -15.49 -19.27 1.84
C GLN A 250 -14.30 -18.31 1.88
N ARG A 251 -14.30 -17.37 2.83
CA ARG A 251 -13.19 -16.41 2.99
C ARG A 251 -11.91 -17.13 3.38
N VAL A 252 -12.00 -18.06 4.32
CA VAL A 252 -10.87 -18.82 4.82
C VAL A 252 -10.30 -19.77 3.73
N GLU A 253 -11.15 -20.35 2.88
CA GLU A 253 -10.71 -21.11 1.69
C GLU A 253 -10.02 -20.23 0.64
N THR A 254 -10.42 -18.96 0.51
CA THR A 254 -9.74 -18.01 -0.38
C THR A 254 -8.31 -17.74 0.07
N MET A 255 -8.09 -17.59 1.38
CA MET A 255 -6.73 -17.51 1.96
C MET A 255 -5.95 -18.80 1.67
N PHE A 256 -6.56 -19.96 1.89
CA PHE A 256 -5.91 -21.25 1.64
C PHE A 256 -5.49 -21.43 0.17
N ALA A 257 -6.35 -21.05 -0.78
CA ALA A 257 -6.02 -21.10 -2.20
C ALA A 257 -4.79 -20.24 -2.54
N ARG A 258 -4.72 -19.03 -1.94
CA ARG A 258 -3.55 -18.14 -2.06
C ARG A 258 -2.28 -18.77 -1.49
N TRP A 259 -2.39 -19.50 -0.38
CA TRP A 259 -1.25 -20.24 0.18
C TRP A 259 -0.79 -21.35 -0.75
N MET A 260 -1.71 -22.16 -1.29
CA MET A 260 -1.33 -23.30 -2.15
C MET A 260 -0.74 -22.89 -3.49
N ALA A 261 -0.95 -21.64 -3.93
CA ALA A 261 -0.24 -21.07 -5.07
C ALA A 261 1.27 -20.87 -4.82
N LYS A 262 1.75 -21.05 -3.59
CA LYS A 262 3.16 -20.91 -3.17
C LYS A 262 3.79 -22.28 -2.91
N THR A 263 4.91 -22.54 -3.55
CA THR A 263 5.58 -23.86 -3.50
C THR A 263 6.03 -24.24 -2.08
N HIS A 264 6.53 -23.29 -1.29
CA HIS A 264 6.94 -23.50 0.11
C HIS A 264 5.77 -23.70 1.07
N PHE A 265 4.55 -23.30 0.70
CA PHE A 265 3.33 -23.61 1.45
C PHE A 265 2.72 -24.96 1.04
N ALA A 266 2.73 -25.27 -0.26
CA ALA A 266 2.10 -26.48 -0.79
C ALA A 266 2.61 -27.78 -0.13
N GLY A 267 3.89 -27.84 0.25
CA GLY A 267 4.45 -28.98 1.01
C GLY A 267 3.81 -29.20 2.40
N LYS A 268 3.04 -28.22 2.90
CA LYS A 268 2.37 -28.25 4.21
C LYS A 268 0.85 -28.39 4.11
N GLU A 269 0.31 -28.65 2.90
CA GLU A 269 -1.13 -28.67 2.62
C GLU A 269 -1.93 -29.43 3.68
N ARG A 270 -1.56 -30.68 3.99
CA ARG A 270 -2.29 -31.52 4.95
C ARG A 270 -2.38 -30.90 6.35
N LEU A 271 -1.31 -30.26 6.81
CA LEU A 271 -1.26 -29.62 8.11
C LEU A 271 -2.11 -28.35 8.10
N LEU A 272 -1.89 -27.48 7.11
CA LEU A 272 -2.62 -26.22 6.98
C LEU A 272 -4.13 -26.45 6.79
N ARG A 273 -4.52 -27.47 6.01
CA ARG A 273 -5.92 -27.88 5.84
C ARG A 273 -6.54 -28.33 7.14
N SER A 274 -5.80 -29.12 7.94
CA SER A 274 -6.25 -29.54 9.26
C SER A 274 -6.47 -28.33 10.18
N ALA A 275 -5.52 -27.38 10.20
CA ALA A 275 -5.67 -26.13 10.96
C ALA A 275 -6.92 -25.34 10.55
N LEU A 276 -7.15 -25.21 9.24
CA LEU A 276 -8.31 -24.53 8.67
C LEU A 276 -9.63 -25.16 9.12
N ASN A 277 -9.73 -26.49 9.00
CA ASN A 277 -10.93 -27.24 9.39
C ASN A 277 -11.22 -27.08 10.88
N ASN A 278 -10.20 -27.10 11.73
CA ASN A 278 -10.34 -26.90 13.17
C ASN A 278 -10.78 -25.47 13.51
N PHE A 279 -10.25 -24.46 12.80
CA PHE A 279 -10.72 -23.08 12.95
C PHE A 279 -12.21 -22.97 12.61
N VAL A 280 -12.62 -23.46 11.43
CA VAL A 280 -14.02 -23.44 10.98
C VAL A 280 -14.95 -24.20 11.93
N SER A 281 -14.48 -25.28 12.56
CA SER A 281 -15.28 -26.06 13.52
C SER A 281 -15.26 -25.50 14.95
N GLY A 282 -14.58 -24.38 15.21
CA GLY A 282 -14.51 -23.80 16.54
C GLY A 282 -13.43 -24.40 17.47
N ASP A 283 -12.60 -25.34 17.00
CA ASP A 283 -11.48 -25.91 17.78
C ASP A 283 -10.22 -25.03 17.68
N ALA A 284 -10.19 -23.99 18.52
CA ALA A 284 -9.08 -23.04 18.56
C ALA A 284 -7.76 -23.69 19.01
N VAL A 285 -7.82 -24.70 19.88
CA VAL A 285 -6.62 -25.36 20.43
C VAL A 285 -5.87 -26.08 19.33
N ALA A 286 -6.57 -26.92 18.55
CA ALA A 286 -5.97 -27.64 17.44
C ALA A 286 -5.48 -26.70 16.34
N ALA A 287 -6.28 -25.68 15.98
CA ALA A 287 -5.90 -24.69 14.98
C ALA A 287 -4.60 -23.97 15.36
N LEU A 288 -4.52 -23.40 16.58
CA LEU A 288 -3.36 -22.65 17.05
C LEU A 288 -2.09 -23.50 17.12
N LYS A 289 -2.20 -24.71 17.66
CA LYS A 289 -1.04 -25.62 17.78
C LYS A 289 -0.43 -25.97 16.44
N ILE A 290 -1.24 -26.08 15.39
CA ILE A 290 -0.76 -26.34 14.04
C ILE A 290 -0.19 -25.06 13.41
N ILE A 291 -0.96 -23.97 13.36
CA ILE A 291 -0.57 -22.76 12.61
C ILE A 291 0.72 -22.17 13.16
N LEU A 292 0.82 -21.98 14.48
CA LEU A 292 1.97 -21.31 15.09
C LEU A 292 3.28 -22.05 14.86
N THR A 293 3.27 -23.37 14.83
CA THR A 293 4.47 -24.17 14.54
C THR A 293 4.85 -24.12 13.06
N GLU A 294 3.85 -24.03 12.17
CA GLU A 294 4.12 -23.99 10.73
C GLU A 294 4.61 -22.61 10.24
N ILE A 295 4.31 -21.50 10.93
CA ILE A 295 4.80 -20.15 10.57
C ILE A 295 6.33 -20.13 10.39
N GLU A 296 7.08 -20.65 11.38
CA GLU A 296 8.55 -20.70 11.32
C GLU A 296 9.04 -21.68 10.23
N GLY A 297 8.37 -22.83 10.11
CA GLY A 297 8.68 -23.83 9.09
C GLY A 297 8.54 -23.28 7.67
N ILE A 298 7.46 -22.55 7.40
CA ILE A 298 7.17 -21.95 6.09
C ILE A 298 8.17 -20.84 5.76
N LEU A 299 8.53 -20.00 6.73
CA LEU A 299 9.60 -19.01 6.54
C LEU A 299 10.95 -19.68 6.26
N SER A 300 11.26 -20.78 6.96
CA SER A 300 12.48 -21.55 6.74
C SER A 300 12.51 -22.19 5.34
N ASP A 301 11.38 -22.74 4.90
CA ASP A 301 11.25 -23.35 3.58
C ASP A 301 11.38 -22.30 2.46
N ALA A 302 10.75 -21.12 2.61
CA ALA A 302 10.91 -19.99 1.70
C ALA A 302 12.36 -19.52 1.61
N TYR A 303 13.03 -19.37 2.76
CA TYR A 303 14.44 -18.98 2.82
C TYR A 303 15.34 -20.02 2.14
N ARG A 304 15.11 -21.32 2.40
CA ARG A 304 15.88 -22.42 1.83
C ARG A 304 15.74 -22.49 0.30
N GLN A 305 14.58 -22.16 -0.25
CA GLN A 305 14.40 -22.12 -1.70
C GLN A 305 15.31 -21.09 -2.39
N ILE A 306 15.59 -19.97 -1.75
CA ILE A 306 16.43 -18.90 -2.31
C ILE A 306 17.92 -19.09 -1.97
N HIS A 307 18.22 -19.60 -0.77
CA HIS A 307 19.60 -19.64 -0.24
C HIS A 307 20.19 -21.05 -0.09
N GLY A 308 19.43 -22.12 -0.34
CA GLY A 308 19.85 -23.52 -0.25
C GLY A 308 19.95 -24.09 1.17
N ASN A 309 19.96 -23.26 2.21
CA ASN A 309 20.21 -23.65 3.60
C ASN A 309 19.11 -23.14 4.54
N SER A 310 19.02 -23.65 5.77
CA SER A 310 18.17 -23.06 6.81
C SER A 310 18.86 -21.88 7.53
N ALA A 311 18.07 -21.06 8.23
CA ALA A 311 18.50 -19.87 8.95
C ALA A 311 17.87 -19.82 10.35
N LYS A 312 18.52 -19.08 11.27
CA LYS A 312 17.96 -18.77 12.59
C LYS A 312 16.78 -17.81 12.45
N LEU A 313 15.85 -17.83 13.41
CA LEU A 313 14.64 -16.99 13.41
C LEU A 313 14.92 -15.50 13.11
N GLU A 314 15.92 -14.88 13.74
CA GLU A 314 16.23 -13.47 13.48
C GLU A 314 16.55 -13.20 12.00
N THR A 315 17.27 -14.13 11.36
CA THR A 315 17.58 -14.07 9.92
C THR A 315 16.32 -14.29 9.08
N LEU A 316 15.44 -15.22 9.47
CA LEU A 316 14.17 -15.46 8.78
C LEU A 316 13.25 -14.23 8.82
N LEU A 317 13.21 -13.51 9.95
CA LEU A 317 12.43 -12.27 10.06
C LEU A 317 12.98 -11.15 9.18
N LYS A 318 14.31 -10.99 9.13
CA LYS A 318 14.96 -10.03 8.20
C LYS A 318 14.69 -10.40 6.74
N PHE A 319 14.72 -11.70 6.43
CA PHE A 319 14.37 -12.21 5.11
C PHE A 319 12.93 -11.87 4.74
N ALA A 320 11.95 -12.10 5.62
CA ALA A 320 10.56 -11.78 5.36
C ALA A 320 10.37 -10.29 5.03
N VAL A 321 11.01 -9.39 5.79
CA VAL A 321 11.01 -7.94 5.49
C VAL A 321 11.55 -7.69 4.09
N LYS A 322 12.74 -8.22 3.79
CA LYS A 322 13.40 -7.95 2.52
C LYS A 322 12.62 -8.49 1.33
N SER A 323 12.00 -9.67 1.47
CA SER A 323 11.16 -10.26 0.43
C SER A 323 9.94 -9.41 0.12
N ALA A 324 9.27 -8.88 1.15
CA ALA A 324 8.16 -7.94 0.97
C ALA A 324 8.58 -6.66 0.24
N GLU A 325 9.67 -6.03 0.66
CA GLU A 325 10.20 -4.82 0.03
C GLU A 325 10.59 -5.07 -1.43
N ASN A 326 11.23 -6.20 -1.71
CA ASN A 326 11.62 -6.56 -3.07
C ASN A 326 10.39 -6.78 -3.97
N LYS A 327 9.35 -7.42 -3.43
CA LYS A 327 8.10 -7.70 -4.17
C LYS A 327 7.31 -6.43 -4.48
N ALA A 328 7.27 -5.49 -3.55
CA ALA A 328 6.63 -4.20 -3.75
C ALA A 328 7.53 -3.16 -4.46
N GLY A 329 8.83 -3.46 -4.59
CA GLY A 329 9.84 -2.61 -5.23
C GLY A 329 10.35 -1.45 -4.37
N GLN A 330 9.84 -1.27 -3.15
CA GLN A 330 10.20 -0.20 -2.22
C GLN A 330 9.80 -0.54 -0.77
N PRO A 331 10.35 0.16 0.25
CA PRO A 331 10.02 -0.12 1.65
C PRO A 331 8.70 0.49 2.14
N ASP A 332 8.31 1.65 1.63
CA ASP A 332 7.06 2.31 2.02
C ASP A 332 5.89 1.67 1.26
N THR A 333 5.17 0.73 1.87
CA THR A 333 4.15 -0.11 1.21
C THR A 333 3.03 -0.45 2.18
N LEU A 334 1.86 -0.84 1.68
CA LEU A 334 0.76 -1.34 2.52
C LEU A 334 1.03 -2.74 3.10
N LEU A 335 2.12 -3.39 2.66
CA LEU A 335 2.61 -4.59 3.31
C LEU A 335 3.16 -4.28 4.70
N LEU A 336 3.70 -3.07 4.93
CA LEU A 336 4.16 -2.63 6.26
C LEU A 336 5.22 -3.57 6.86
N SER A 337 6.16 -3.99 6.03
CA SER A 337 7.14 -5.04 6.30
C SER A 337 7.91 -4.84 7.61
N ALA A 338 8.38 -3.63 7.89
CA ALA A 338 9.10 -3.29 9.12
C ALA A 338 8.20 -3.39 10.37
N ALA A 339 6.97 -2.88 10.30
CA ALA A 339 6.00 -2.96 11.39
C ALA A 339 5.57 -4.42 11.63
N PHE A 340 5.41 -5.22 10.57
CA PHE A 340 5.10 -6.65 10.70
C PHE A 340 6.24 -7.43 11.37
N ALA A 341 7.49 -7.11 11.05
CA ALA A 341 8.63 -7.72 11.74
C ALA A 341 8.71 -7.34 13.21
N HIS A 342 8.27 -6.12 13.57
CA HIS A 342 8.09 -5.75 14.97
C HIS A 342 6.99 -6.61 15.61
N TYR A 343 5.80 -6.69 15.00
CA TYR A 343 4.68 -7.53 15.45
C TYR A 343 5.08 -9.00 15.66
N LEU A 344 5.78 -9.61 14.71
CA LEU A 344 6.25 -11.00 14.84
C LEU A 344 7.17 -11.18 16.05
N LYS A 345 8.04 -10.22 16.36
CA LYS A 345 8.96 -10.30 17.51
C LYS A 345 8.25 -10.06 18.83
N SER A 346 7.35 -9.09 18.89
CA SER A 346 6.68 -8.66 20.12
C SER A 346 5.47 -9.52 20.47
N HIS A 347 4.89 -10.22 19.50
CA HIS A 347 3.67 -11.00 19.66
C HIS A 347 3.88 -12.49 19.35
N THR A 348 4.04 -12.85 18.07
CA THR A 348 4.07 -14.26 17.63
C THR A 348 5.25 -15.05 18.20
N PHE A 349 6.44 -14.45 18.24
CA PHE A 349 7.67 -15.01 18.78
C PHE A 349 8.07 -14.33 20.09
N ALA A 350 7.10 -13.76 20.81
CA ALA A 350 7.33 -13.16 22.11
C ALA A 350 7.95 -14.20 23.06
N LYS A 351 9.00 -13.78 23.77
CA LYS A 351 9.54 -14.57 24.87
C LYS A 351 8.53 -14.62 26.01
N PHE A 352 8.50 -15.74 26.71
CA PHE A 352 7.73 -15.90 27.94
C PHE A 352 8.66 -16.36 29.06
N ASP A 353 8.28 -16.10 30.30
CA ASP A 353 8.99 -16.61 31.45
C ASP A 353 8.43 -18.00 31.84
N PRO A 354 9.23 -19.07 31.71
CA PRO A 354 8.78 -20.43 32.02
C PRO A 354 8.53 -20.64 33.52
N LEU A 355 9.06 -19.79 34.40
CA LEU A 355 8.88 -19.91 35.85
C LEU A 355 7.51 -19.37 36.30
N THR A 356 6.98 -18.36 35.62
CA THR A 356 5.70 -17.73 35.99
C THR A 356 4.49 -18.32 35.27
N ARG A 357 4.69 -19.19 34.27
CA ARG A 357 3.61 -19.79 33.44
C ARG A 357 2.62 -18.75 32.89
N THR A 358 3.11 -17.56 32.59
CA THR A 358 2.32 -16.43 32.06
C THR A 358 2.18 -16.47 30.54
N GLY A 359 2.47 -17.62 29.92
CA GLY A 359 2.42 -17.77 28.48
C GLY A 359 1.00 -17.62 27.94
N LYS A 360 0.84 -16.86 26.86
CA LYS A 360 -0.42 -16.75 26.11
C LYS A 360 -0.35 -17.59 24.83
N ALA A 361 -1.49 -18.12 24.38
CA ALA A 361 -1.59 -18.92 23.16
C ALA A 361 -1.37 -18.11 21.86
N SER A 362 -1.10 -16.80 21.97
CA SER A 362 -0.59 -15.99 20.87
C SER A 362 0.91 -16.19 20.57
N SER A 363 1.69 -16.68 21.53
CA SER A 363 3.13 -16.91 21.36
C SER A 363 3.42 -18.35 20.94
N ARG A 364 4.08 -18.51 19.79
CA ARG A 364 4.64 -19.79 19.31
C ARG A 364 5.56 -20.43 20.35
N HIS A 365 6.33 -19.63 21.09
CA HIS A 365 7.20 -20.17 22.14
C HIS A 365 6.39 -20.73 23.30
N ALA A 366 5.39 -20.00 23.80
CA ALA A 366 4.55 -20.48 24.89
C ALA A 366 3.78 -21.76 24.51
N VAL A 367 3.15 -21.77 23.33
CA VAL A 367 2.40 -22.93 22.82
C VAL A 367 3.32 -24.12 22.57
N GLY A 368 4.45 -23.91 21.88
CA GLY A 368 5.40 -24.97 21.54
C GLY A 368 6.07 -25.63 22.75
N HIS A 369 6.15 -24.92 23.89
CA HIS A 369 6.67 -25.45 25.15
C HIS A 369 5.56 -25.93 26.12
N GLY A 370 4.29 -25.89 25.71
CA GLY A 370 3.16 -26.31 26.55
C GLY A 370 2.95 -25.44 27.79
N GLN A 371 3.32 -24.16 27.72
CA GLN A 371 3.24 -23.19 28.81
C GLN A 371 2.19 -22.10 28.58
N ALA A 372 1.43 -22.20 27.48
CA ALA A 372 0.31 -21.32 27.20
C ALA A 372 -0.90 -21.69 28.05
N ASP A 373 -1.52 -20.68 28.67
CA ASP A 373 -2.73 -20.82 29.46
C ASP A 373 -3.91 -21.37 28.62
N ALA A 374 -4.72 -22.26 29.20
CA ALA A 374 -5.82 -22.93 28.52
C ALA A 374 -6.91 -21.93 28.08
N ASP A 375 -7.19 -20.92 28.90
CA ASP A 375 -8.21 -19.91 28.60
C ASP A 375 -7.79 -18.96 27.47
N SER A 376 -6.49 -18.93 27.15
CA SER A 376 -5.96 -18.09 26.07
C SER A 376 -6.15 -18.70 24.67
N TYR A 377 -6.60 -19.96 24.55
CA TYR A 377 -6.89 -20.61 23.27
C TYR A 377 -8.30 -20.23 22.76
N THR A 378 -8.43 -19.02 22.21
CA THR A 378 -9.69 -18.51 21.68
C THR A 378 -9.73 -18.49 20.16
N GLN A 379 -10.94 -18.42 19.59
CA GLN A 379 -11.14 -18.28 18.14
C GLN A 379 -10.52 -17.01 17.57
N VAL A 380 -10.55 -15.91 18.32
CA VAL A 380 -9.87 -14.66 17.96
C VAL A 380 -8.36 -14.87 17.78
N ARG A 381 -7.73 -15.59 18.72
CA ARG A 381 -6.29 -15.89 18.63
C ARG A 381 -5.98 -16.79 17.44
N ALA A 382 -6.84 -17.78 17.17
CA ALA A 382 -6.71 -18.64 15.99
C ALA A 382 -6.80 -17.82 14.69
N LEU A 383 -7.72 -16.87 14.60
CA LEU A 383 -7.83 -15.94 13.47
C LEU A 383 -6.57 -15.09 13.30
N GLN A 384 -6.05 -14.51 14.38
CA GLN A 384 -4.79 -13.75 14.33
C GLN A 384 -3.61 -14.58 13.81
N ALA A 385 -3.52 -15.85 14.21
CA ALA A 385 -2.49 -16.75 13.70
C ALA A 385 -2.68 -17.06 12.20
N LEU A 386 -3.92 -17.29 11.74
CA LEU A 386 -4.23 -17.46 10.31
C LEU A 386 -3.84 -16.22 9.50
N LEU A 387 -4.19 -15.03 9.99
CA LEU A 387 -3.86 -13.75 9.35
C LEU A 387 -2.35 -13.48 9.32
N THR A 388 -1.64 -13.87 10.38
CA THR A 388 -0.17 -13.81 10.41
C THR A 388 0.45 -14.69 9.34
N LEU A 389 -0.06 -15.91 9.19
CA LEU A 389 0.39 -16.83 8.15
C LEU A 389 0.05 -16.29 6.75
N ASP A 390 -1.12 -15.71 6.56
CA ASP A 390 -1.55 -15.13 5.30
C ASP A 390 -0.72 -13.90 4.89
N GLN A 391 -0.36 -13.05 5.85
CA GLN A 391 0.57 -11.94 5.62
C GLN A 391 1.92 -12.44 5.07
N ILE A 392 2.43 -13.57 5.59
CA ILE A 392 3.67 -14.18 5.09
C ILE A 392 3.52 -14.66 3.65
N ALA A 393 2.33 -15.16 3.26
CA ALA A 393 2.06 -15.54 1.87
C ALA A 393 2.08 -14.34 0.91
N PHE A 394 1.74 -13.13 1.39
CA PHE A 394 1.93 -11.90 0.62
C PHE A 394 3.40 -11.52 0.48
N TYR A 395 4.29 -11.94 1.37
CA TYR A 395 5.70 -11.52 1.36
C TYR A 395 6.60 -12.45 0.56
N THR A 396 6.23 -13.72 0.47
CA THR A 396 7.10 -14.81 -0.01
C THR A 396 6.68 -15.41 -1.33
#